data_AF-A0A4Q4TKY3-F1
#
_entry.id   AF-A0A4Q4TKY3-F1
#
_cell.length_a   1.000
_cell.length_b   1.000
_cell.length_c   1.000
_cell.angle_alpha   90.00
_cell.angle_beta   90.00
_cell.angle_gamma   90.00
#
_symmetry.space_group_name_H-M   'P 1'
#
loop_
_entity.id
_entity.type
_entity.pdbx_description
1 polymer ?
#
loop_
_entity_poly.entity_id
_entity_poly.type
_entity_poly.pdbx_seq_one_letter_code
_entity_poly.pdbx_strand_id
1 'polypeptide(L)'
;MLLSASLITGLVLAARVVGAAKLDPARNAPVEDPEVNELGGKVDDWWMDHAQTGCTYRRLNESGLEEAKHMAAAWGDSGKKVPFASWHVWSAGNVSIWICNCRKAMLRRAAQPVVLEELDSVLQLLRIICGGPQPTSGWVWVRSWKKAFAVDHAALWEGVYAYDRCPKNCVRPWGRPQD
;
A
#
# COMPACT_ATOMS: atom_id res chain seq x y z
N MET A 1 -25.99 -44.66 37.85
CA MET A 1 -25.93 -44.45 36.38
C MET A 1 -27.37 -44.32 35.90
N LEU A 2 -27.75 -43.15 35.39
CA LEU A 2 -29.11 -42.81 34.99
C LEU A 2 -29.48 -43.50 33.67
N LEU A 3 -30.67 -44.12 33.65
CA LEU A 3 -31.38 -44.63 32.47
C LEU A 3 -32.05 -43.48 31.71
N SER A 4 -32.05 -43.55 30.37
CA SER A 4 -33.11 -43.07 29.43
C SER A 4 -32.45 -42.62 28.12
N ALA A 5 -33.05 -42.69 26.93
CA ALA A 5 -34.17 -43.44 26.38
C ALA A 5 -34.02 -43.32 24.85
N SER A 6 -34.44 -44.34 24.12
CA SER A 6 -34.37 -44.41 22.66
C SER A 6 -35.51 -43.65 21.96
N LEU A 7 -35.19 -43.18 20.74
CA LEU A 7 -36.01 -43.09 19.51
C LEU A 7 -37.26 -42.18 19.47
N ILE A 8 -37.34 -41.37 18.40
CA ILE A 8 -38.44 -41.27 17.38
C ILE A 8 -38.29 -39.90 16.64
N THR A 9 -37.83 -39.89 15.39
CA THR A 9 -38.63 -39.80 14.13
C THR A 9 -39.13 -38.39 13.80
N GLY A 10 -38.76 -37.86 12.62
CA GLY A 10 -39.30 -36.59 12.12
C GLY A 10 -38.67 -36.09 10.83
N LEU A 11 -38.82 -36.85 9.74
CA LEU A 11 -38.54 -36.43 8.38
C LEU A 11 -39.60 -35.39 7.94
N VAL A 12 -39.19 -34.20 7.49
CA VAL A 12 -40.07 -33.29 6.74
C VAL A 12 -39.41 -32.94 5.41
N LEU A 13 -39.88 -33.60 4.34
CA LEU A 13 -39.77 -33.11 2.97
C LEU A 13 -41.00 -32.23 2.69
N ALA A 14 -40.78 -31.02 2.15
CA ALA A 14 -41.83 -30.31 1.42
C ALA A 14 -41.23 -29.47 0.27
N ALA A 15 -41.44 -30.01 -0.93
CA ALA A 15 -41.73 -29.40 -2.23
C ALA A 15 -41.07 -28.08 -2.68
N ARG A 16 -40.46 -28.18 -3.88
CA ARG A 16 -40.13 -27.09 -4.79
C ARG A 16 -41.38 -26.29 -5.18
N VAL A 17 -41.26 -24.97 -5.24
CA VAL A 17 -42.07 -24.13 -6.13
C VAL A 17 -41.15 -23.57 -7.22
N VAL A 18 -41.38 -24.02 -8.44
CA VAL A 18 -40.84 -23.45 -9.67
C VAL A 18 -41.69 -22.21 -9.97
N GLY A 19 -41.16 -21.03 -9.69
CA GLY A 19 -41.74 -19.77 -10.13
C GLY A 19 -41.27 -19.46 -11.54
N ALA A 20 -42.17 -19.54 -12.51
CA ALA A 20 -41.94 -19.11 -13.88
C ALA A 20 -41.81 -17.58 -13.94
N ALA A 21 -40.59 -17.07 -14.14
CA ALA A 21 -40.37 -15.68 -14.47
C ALA A 21 -40.81 -15.45 -15.92
N LYS A 22 -41.93 -14.74 -16.08
CA LYS A 22 -42.43 -14.24 -17.35
C LYS A 22 -41.46 -13.17 -17.86
N LEU A 23 -40.76 -13.46 -18.95
CA LEU A 23 -40.00 -12.47 -19.73
C LEU A 23 -40.99 -11.47 -20.33
N ASP A 24 -40.92 -10.22 -19.88
CA ASP A 24 -41.60 -9.09 -20.51
C ASP A 24 -40.59 -8.31 -21.37
N PRO A 25 -40.67 -8.36 -22.71
CA PRO A 25 -39.79 -7.62 -23.58
C PRO A 25 -40.42 -6.26 -23.90
N ALA A 26 -39.60 -5.22 -23.80
CA ALA A 26 -39.83 -3.84 -24.22
C ALA A 26 -40.34 -2.86 -23.14
N ARG A 27 -39.38 -2.23 -22.45
CA ARG A 27 -39.33 -0.77 -22.43
C ARG A 27 -37.89 -0.31 -22.38
N ASN A 28 -37.45 0.21 -23.52
CA ASN A 28 -36.25 1.02 -23.68
C ASN A 28 -36.37 2.25 -22.77
N ALA A 29 -35.88 2.14 -21.54
CA ALA A 29 -35.33 3.30 -20.84
C ALA A 29 -33.82 3.29 -21.15
N PRO A 30 -33.19 4.44 -21.44
CA PRO A 30 -31.75 4.50 -21.32
C PRO A 30 -31.46 4.07 -19.88
N VAL A 31 -30.73 2.97 -19.71
CA VAL A 31 -30.06 2.72 -18.45
C VAL A 31 -29.13 3.90 -18.30
N GLU A 32 -29.55 4.89 -17.50
CA GLU A 32 -28.62 5.84 -16.93
C GLU A 32 -27.57 4.96 -16.27
N ASP A 33 -26.38 4.94 -16.87
CA ASP A 33 -25.21 4.34 -16.26
C ASP A 33 -25.21 4.83 -14.82
N PRO A 34 -25.23 3.94 -13.81
CA PRO A 34 -25.01 4.40 -12.45
C PRO A 34 -23.67 5.11 -12.51
N GLU A 35 -23.72 6.43 -12.29
CA GLU A 35 -22.60 7.37 -12.35
C GLU A 35 -21.34 6.59 -12.01
N VAL A 36 -20.45 6.46 -13.00
CA VAL A 36 -19.08 6.01 -12.75
C VAL A 36 -18.61 6.91 -11.63
N ASN A 37 -18.64 6.37 -10.43
CA ASN A 37 -18.40 7.10 -9.22
C ASN A 37 -16.99 7.67 -9.41
N GLU A 38 -16.88 8.97 -9.68
CA GLU A 38 -15.62 9.70 -9.84
C GLU A 38 -14.84 9.76 -8.51
N LEU A 39 -14.94 8.72 -7.68
CA LEU A 39 -13.95 8.30 -6.71
C LEU A 39 -12.72 7.67 -7.39
N GLY A 40 -12.47 8.02 -8.66
CA GLY A 40 -11.20 7.82 -9.34
C GLY A 40 -10.14 8.73 -8.75
N GLY A 41 -9.62 8.34 -7.59
CA GLY A 41 -8.27 8.60 -7.12
C GLY A 41 -7.63 9.94 -7.51
N LYS A 42 -8.22 11.08 -7.14
CA LYS A 42 -7.49 12.34 -7.18
C LYS A 42 -6.49 12.38 -6.04
N VAL A 43 -5.21 12.27 -6.38
CA VAL A 43 -4.17 12.89 -5.56
C VAL A 43 -4.45 14.39 -5.59
N ASP A 44 -4.56 15.02 -4.42
CA ASP A 44 -4.91 16.44 -4.35
C ASP A 44 -3.81 17.33 -4.96
N ASP A 45 -4.18 18.56 -5.33
CA ASP A 45 -3.25 19.54 -5.88
C ASP A 45 -2.06 19.80 -4.94
N TRP A 46 -2.25 19.57 -3.63
CA TRP A 46 -1.20 19.73 -2.64
C TRP A 46 0.00 18.82 -2.91
N TRP A 47 -0.21 17.53 -3.18
CA TRP A 47 0.89 16.60 -3.47
C TRP A 47 1.67 17.00 -4.72
N MET A 48 0.97 17.48 -5.75
CA MET A 48 1.60 17.94 -6.99
C MET A 48 2.51 19.16 -6.77
N ASP A 49 2.14 20.04 -5.83
CA ASP A 49 2.91 21.24 -5.50
C ASP A 49 4.03 20.99 -4.46
N HIS A 50 3.92 19.94 -3.64
CA HIS A 50 4.81 19.72 -2.48
C HIS A 50 5.73 18.52 -2.61
N ALA A 51 5.47 17.63 -3.58
CA ALA A 51 6.27 16.44 -3.81
C ALA A 51 7.02 16.48 -5.14
N GLN A 52 8.23 15.94 -5.13
CA GLN A 52 8.95 15.56 -6.34
C GLN A 52 8.82 14.06 -6.52
N THR A 53 8.64 13.61 -7.75
CA THR A 53 8.46 12.20 -8.05
C THR A 53 9.40 11.75 -9.16
N GLY A 54 9.69 10.46 -9.21
CA GLY A 54 10.42 9.87 -10.32
C GLY A 54 10.10 8.39 -10.48
N CYS A 55 10.02 7.95 -11.72
CA CYS A 55 9.63 6.60 -12.09
C CYS A 55 10.86 5.77 -12.43
N THR A 56 10.93 4.54 -11.93
CA THR A 56 12.00 3.59 -12.29
C THR A 56 11.49 2.46 -13.19
N TYR A 57 10.17 2.41 -13.45
CA TYR A 57 9.51 1.57 -14.46
C TYR A 57 9.75 0.06 -14.34
N ARG A 58 10.17 -0.44 -13.17
CA ARG A 58 10.18 -1.87 -12.88
C ARG A 58 8.78 -2.32 -12.52
N ARG A 59 8.45 -3.54 -12.95
CA ARG A 59 7.19 -4.20 -12.59
C ARG A 59 7.30 -4.76 -11.18
N LEU A 60 6.31 -4.47 -10.37
CA LEU A 60 6.20 -4.96 -9.01
C LEU A 60 5.04 -5.95 -8.91
N ASN A 61 5.18 -6.95 -8.05
CA ASN A 61 4.06 -7.82 -7.72
C ASN A 61 3.10 -7.07 -6.77
N GLU A 62 1.82 -7.02 -7.11
CA GLU A 62 0.76 -6.42 -6.31
C GLU A 62 0.64 -7.03 -4.91
N SER A 63 0.71 -8.36 -4.79
CA SER A 63 0.64 -9.01 -3.48
C SER A 63 1.82 -8.61 -2.58
N GLY A 64 3.02 -8.50 -3.15
CA GLY A 64 4.22 -8.05 -2.45
C GLY A 64 4.16 -6.58 -2.06
N LEU A 65 3.56 -5.74 -2.90
CA LEU A 65 3.36 -4.33 -2.57
C LEU A 65 2.41 -4.15 -1.38
N GLU A 66 1.26 -4.81 -1.41
CA GLU A 66 0.27 -4.74 -0.34
C GLU A 66 0.82 -5.33 0.97
N GLU A 67 1.52 -6.46 0.91
CA GLU A 67 2.17 -7.06 2.09
C GLU A 67 3.24 -6.13 2.68
N ALA A 68 4.16 -5.60 1.86
CA ALA A 68 5.19 -4.68 2.33
C ALA A 68 4.59 -3.40 2.93
N LYS A 69 3.48 -2.91 2.36
CA LYS A 69 2.72 -1.76 2.89
C LYS A 69 2.16 -2.06 4.28
N HIS A 70 1.49 -3.21 4.45
CA HIS A 70 0.95 -3.62 5.76
C HIS A 70 2.06 -3.86 6.80
N MET A 71 3.20 -4.42 6.41
CA MET A 71 4.37 -4.56 7.30
C MET A 71 4.88 -3.19 7.78
N ALA A 72 4.97 -2.22 6.88
CA ALA A 72 5.40 -0.86 7.20
C ALA A 72 4.42 -0.15 8.14
N ALA A 73 3.12 -0.26 7.86
CA ALA A 73 2.06 0.28 8.71
C ALA A 73 2.07 -0.33 10.11
N ALA A 74 2.07 -1.67 10.22
CA ALA A 74 2.11 -2.36 11.52
C ALA A 74 3.36 -1.99 12.33
N TRP A 75 4.51 -1.78 11.67
CA TRP A 75 5.71 -1.28 12.32
C TRP A 75 5.52 0.14 12.86
N GLY A 76 4.91 1.04 12.09
CA GLY A 76 4.55 2.39 12.52
C GLY A 76 3.58 2.41 13.71
N ASP A 77 2.53 1.59 13.64
CA ASP A 77 1.49 1.45 14.66
C ASP A 77 2.05 0.91 15.99
N SER A 78 3.14 0.14 15.94
CA SER A 78 3.88 -0.30 17.13
C SER A 78 4.63 0.85 17.85
N GLY A 79 4.50 2.08 17.38
CA GLY A 79 5.13 3.28 17.95
C GLY A 79 6.57 3.50 17.47
N LYS A 80 7.06 2.67 16.54
CA LYS A 80 8.40 2.82 15.97
C LYS A 80 8.41 3.94 14.93
N LYS A 81 9.58 4.58 14.79
CA LYS A 81 9.78 5.76 13.95
C LYS A 81 11.11 5.68 13.24
N VAL A 82 11.18 6.18 12.01
CA VAL A 82 12.44 6.24 11.25
C VAL A 82 13.34 7.31 11.88
N PRO A 83 14.53 6.96 12.40
CA PRO A 83 15.43 7.92 13.04
C PRO A 83 15.85 9.05 12.10
N PHE A 84 16.31 10.16 12.67
CA PHE A 84 16.82 11.29 11.89
C PHE A 84 17.99 10.87 10.99
N ALA A 85 18.10 11.48 9.80
CA ALA A 85 19.14 11.19 8.81
C ALA A 85 19.35 9.68 8.55
N SER A 86 18.27 8.90 8.62
CA SER A 86 18.27 7.44 8.52
C SER A 86 17.17 6.97 7.59
N TRP A 87 17.07 5.66 7.41
CA TRP A 87 16.08 5.01 6.59
C TRP A 87 15.59 3.73 7.26
N HIS A 88 14.49 3.19 6.76
CA HIS A 88 14.07 1.83 7.02
C HIS A 88 13.43 1.24 5.77
N VAL A 89 13.45 -0.09 5.66
CA VAL A 89 12.94 -0.83 4.51
C VAL A 89 12.08 -1.98 4.99
N TRP A 90 10.98 -2.22 4.29
CA TRP A 90 10.15 -3.42 4.41
C TRP A 90 10.13 -4.09 3.05
N SER A 91 10.27 -5.41 3.01
CA SER A 91 10.31 -6.17 1.77
C SER A 91 9.40 -7.37 1.85
N ALA A 92 8.63 -7.59 0.80
CA ALA A 92 7.75 -8.75 0.64
C ALA A 92 7.72 -9.16 -0.83
N GLY A 93 7.85 -10.47 -1.09
CA GLY A 93 8.06 -10.99 -2.44
C GLY A 93 9.22 -10.29 -3.16
N ASN A 94 8.92 -9.65 -4.29
CA ASN A 94 9.90 -8.92 -5.08
C ASN A 94 9.82 -7.39 -4.90
N VAL A 95 9.17 -6.91 -3.84
CA VAL A 95 8.96 -5.47 -3.59
C VAL A 95 9.68 -5.04 -2.32
N SER A 96 10.27 -3.85 -2.34
CA SER A 96 10.75 -3.14 -1.16
C SER A 96 10.14 -1.74 -1.10
N ILE A 97 9.63 -1.36 0.08
CA ILE A 97 9.26 0.00 0.42
C ILE A 97 10.32 0.57 1.35
N TRP A 98 10.96 1.65 0.91
CA TRP A 98 11.95 2.42 1.65
C TRP A 98 11.33 3.72 2.14
N ILE A 99 11.59 4.06 3.40
CA ILE A 99 11.28 5.38 3.94
C ILE A 99 12.57 6.01 4.45
N CYS A 100 12.89 7.18 3.92
CA CYS A 100 14.09 7.94 4.27
C CYS A 100 13.71 9.21 5.02
N ASN A 101 14.26 9.39 6.21
CA ASN A 101 14.12 10.59 7.00
C ASN A 101 15.33 11.49 6.80
N CYS A 102 15.13 12.61 6.11
CA CYS A 102 16.21 13.56 5.79
C CYS A 102 16.34 14.68 6.82
N ARG A 103 15.59 14.64 7.94
CA ARG A 103 15.78 15.60 9.03
C ARG A 103 17.15 15.37 9.64
N LYS A 104 18.00 16.42 9.64
CA LYS A 104 19.39 16.34 10.12
C LYS A 104 19.57 16.64 11.60
N ALA A 105 18.57 17.27 12.23
CA ALA A 105 18.61 17.55 13.65
C ALA A 105 18.64 16.25 14.44
N MET A 106 19.70 16.01 15.22
CA MET A 106 19.89 14.81 16.04
C MET A 106 19.00 14.80 17.29
N LEU A 107 17.70 15.02 17.12
CA LEU A 107 16.74 15.11 18.20
C LEU A 107 15.75 13.95 18.09
N ARG A 108 15.34 13.36 19.20
CA ARG A 108 14.34 12.27 19.19
C ARG A 108 13.03 12.68 18.48
N ARG A 109 12.62 13.94 18.62
CA ARG A 109 11.47 14.54 17.92
C ARG A 109 11.63 14.65 16.40
N ALA A 110 12.84 14.51 15.89
CA ALA A 110 13.12 14.50 14.45
C ALA A 110 12.91 13.11 13.83
N ALA A 111 12.68 12.06 14.62
CA ALA A 111 12.25 10.76 14.10
C ALA A 111 10.88 10.91 13.44
N GLN A 112 10.70 10.27 12.29
CA GLN A 112 9.48 10.40 11.49
C GLN A 112 8.57 9.18 11.65
N PRO A 113 7.26 9.40 11.79
CA PRO A 113 6.31 8.30 11.85
C PRO A 113 6.24 7.58 10.49
N VAL A 114 5.73 6.37 10.52
CA VAL A 114 5.30 5.61 9.35
C VAL A 114 3.80 5.44 9.52
N VAL A 115 3.04 5.89 8.52
CA VAL A 115 1.58 6.05 8.60
C VAL A 115 1.01 5.43 7.33
N LEU A 116 -0.04 4.62 7.46
CA LEU A 116 -0.62 3.86 6.35
C LEU A 116 -1.19 4.81 5.29
N GLU A 117 -1.89 5.86 5.71
CA GLU A 117 -2.52 6.84 4.83
C GLU A 117 -1.48 7.60 4.00
N GLU A 118 -0.30 7.88 4.57
CA GLU A 118 0.83 8.46 3.83
C GLU A 118 1.33 7.51 2.76
N LEU A 119 1.40 6.20 3.06
CA LEU A 119 1.83 5.19 2.11
C LEU A 119 0.82 5.01 0.98
N ASP A 120 -0.48 4.92 1.27
CA ASP A 120 -1.52 4.81 0.24
C ASP A 120 -1.48 6.02 -0.71
N SER A 121 -1.33 7.24 -0.17
CA SER A 121 -1.19 8.46 -0.97
C SER A 121 0.04 8.42 -1.88
N VAL A 122 1.18 7.95 -1.37
CA VAL A 122 2.42 7.79 -2.14
C VAL A 122 2.25 6.77 -3.27
N LEU A 123 1.63 5.62 -2.99
CA LEU A 123 1.42 4.57 -4.00
C LEU A 123 0.44 5.01 -5.09
N GLN A 124 -0.61 5.72 -4.70
CA GLN A 124 -1.56 6.30 -5.63
C GLN A 124 -0.90 7.37 -6.53
N LEU A 125 -0.07 8.25 -5.94
CA LEU A 125 0.69 9.24 -6.70
C LEU A 125 1.65 8.56 -7.71
N LEU A 126 2.37 7.52 -7.29
CA LEU A 126 3.22 6.76 -8.21
C LEU A 126 2.42 6.10 -9.32
N ARG A 127 1.25 5.51 -9.02
CA ARG A 127 0.36 4.92 -10.03
C ARG A 127 -0.08 5.93 -11.09
N ILE A 128 -0.47 7.13 -10.66
CA ILE A 128 -0.94 8.21 -11.55
C ILE A 128 0.21 8.75 -12.41
N ILE A 129 1.35 9.07 -11.78
CA ILE A 129 2.48 9.72 -12.47
C ILE A 129 3.25 8.74 -13.36
N CYS A 130 3.47 7.51 -12.90
CA CYS A 130 4.29 6.54 -13.61
C CYS A 130 3.52 5.70 -14.64
N GLY A 131 2.19 5.86 -14.71
CA GLY A 131 1.34 5.39 -15.81
C GLY A 131 1.49 3.89 -16.11
N GLY A 132 0.84 3.04 -15.32
CA GLY A 132 0.87 1.60 -15.58
C GLY A 132 -0.36 0.85 -15.05
N PRO A 133 -0.82 -0.22 -15.73
CA PRO A 133 -1.90 -1.08 -15.26
C PRO A 133 -1.52 -1.98 -14.07
N GLN A 134 -0.32 -1.80 -13.51
CA GLN A 134 0.26 -2.61 -12.43
C GLN A 134 1.09 -1.71 -11.51
N PRO A 135 1.36 -2.12 -10.26
CA PRO A 135 2.21 -1.32 -9.39
C PRO A 135 3.59 -1.12 -10.01
N THR A 136 3.96 0.15 -10.14
CA THR A 136 5.22 0.58 -10.75
C THR A 136 6.18 1.05 -9.68
N SER A 137 7.46 0.77 -9.91
CA SER A 137 8.51 1.27 -9.05
C SER A 137 8.79 2.76 -9.31
N GLY A 138 9.14 3.47 -8.24
CA GLY A 138 9.44 4.88 -8.27
C GLY A 138 9.75 5.44 -6.89
N TRP A 139 9.88 6.74 -6.81
CA TRP A 139 10.15 7.45 -5.57
C TRP A 139 9.36 8.74 -5.48
N VAL A 140 9.12 9.16 -4.24
CA VAL A 140 8.43 10.40 -3.88
C VAL A 140 9.23 11.11 -2.79
N TRP A 141 9.54 12.39 -3.00
CA TRP A 141 10.23 13.26 -2.05
C TRP A 141 9.32 14.41 -1.64
N VAL A 142 8.99 14.50 -0.36
CA VAL A 142 8.15 15.57 0.20
C VAL A 142 9.02 16.58 0.93
N ARG A 143 9.25 17.74 0.30
CA ARG A 143 10.22 18.74 0.77
C ARG A 143 9.85 19.30 2.14
N SER A 144 8.57 19.62 2.35
CA SER A 144 8.06 20.18 3.61
C SER A 144 8.25 19.23 4.79
N TRP A 145 8.09 17.92 4.55
CA TRP A 145 8.27 16.90 5.58
C TRP A 145 9.75 16.55 5.80
N LYS A 146 10.58 16.78 4.79
CA LYS A 146 11.95 16.26 4.67
C LYS A 146 11.96 14.73 4.73
N LYS A 147 11.02 14.10 4.02
CA LYS A 147 10.80 12.65 3.98
C LYS A 147 10.76 12.16 2.53
N ALA A 148 11.46 11.08 2.25
CA ALA A 148 11.39 10.38 0.96
C ALA A 148 10.83 8.98 1.14
N PHE A 149 10.16 8.52 0.10
CA PHE A 149 9.63 7.19 -0.07
C PHE A 149 10.19 6.62 -1.38
N ALA A 150 10.61 5.37 -1.39
CA ALA A 150 10.95 4.67 -2.64
C ALA A 150 10.34 3.28 -2.62
N VAL A 151 9.70 2.92 -3.73
CA VAL A 151 9.08 1.62 -3.95
C VAL A 151 9.79 1.01 -5.13
N ASP A 152 10.47 -0.11 -4.91
CA ASP A 152 11.29 -0.72 -5.95
C ASP A 152 11.35 -2.25 -5.79
N HIS A 153 12.05 -2.90 -6.71
CA HIS A 153 12.33 -4.33 -6.64
C HIS A 153 13.11 -4.65 -5.35
N ALA A 154 12.86 -5.84 -4.77
CA ALA A 154 13.37 -6.23 -3.46
C ALA A 154 14.89 -6.00 -3.33
N ALA A 155 15.24 -5.04 -2.49
CA ALA A 155 16.57 -4.43 -2.46
C ALA A 155 17.63 -5.23 -1.68
N LEU A 156 17.22 -6.21 -0.87
CA LEU A 156 18.16 -7.04 -0.10
C LEU A 156 18.92 -8.06 -0.96
N TRP A 157 18.43 -8.37 -2.17
CA TRP A 157 19.00 -9.45 -3.01
C TRP A 157 19.93 -8.95 -4.13
N GLU A 158 19.93 -7.65 -4.43
CA GLU A 158 20.65 -7.07 -5.58
C GLU A 158 21.82 -6.12 -5.20
N GLY A 159 22.21 -6.04 -3.92
CA GLY A 159 23.28 -5.11 -3.49
C GLY A 159 22.88 -3.64 -3.59
N VAL A 160 21.58 -3.34 -3.45
CA VAL A 160 21.02 -1.99 -3.54
C VAL A 160 21.20 -1.28 -2.19
N TYR A 161 21.77 -0.08 -2.22
CA TYR A 161 22.07 0.67 -1.00
C TYR A 161 21.09 1.81 -0.77
N ALA A 162 21.03 2.29 0.47
CA ALA A 162 20.19 3.42 0.84
C ALA A 162 20.47 4.70 0.02
N TYR A 163 21.70 4.89 -0.47
CA TYR A 163 22.03 6.04 -1.31
C TYR A 163 21.40 5.98 -2.71
N ASP A 164 20.94 4.80 -3.16
CA ASP A 164 20.23 4.61 -4.42
C ASP A 164 18.72 4.88 -4.28
N ARG A 165 18.20 4.89 -3.04
CA ARG A 165 16.76 4.98 -2.73
C ARG A 165 16.37 6.23 -1.97
N CYS A 166 17.33 6.85 -1.28
CA CYS A 166 17.14 8.11 -0.58
C CYS A 166 17.78 9.27 -1.36
N PRO A 167 17.25 10.50 -1.26
CA PRO A 167 17.87 11.67 -1.87
C PRO A 167 19.34 11.82 -1.46
N LYS A 168 20.17 12.36 -2.37
CA LYS A 168 21.59 12.63 -2.06
C LYS A 168 21.71 13.49 -0.80
N ASN A 169 22.67 13.18 0.05
CA ASN A 169 22.87 13.82 1.35
C ASN A 169 21.69 13.72 2.33
N CYS A 170 20.64 12.91 2.06
CA CYS A 170 19.50 12.72 2.97
C CYS A 170 19.86 11.88 4.19
N VAL A 171 20.37 10.69 3.94
CA VAL A 171 20.77 9.74 4.98
C VAL A 171 22.24 9.94 5.30
N ARG A 172 22.64 9.58 6.51
CA ARG A 172 24.07 9.47 6.80
C ARG A 172 24.63 8.34 5.95
N PRO A 173 25.81 8.52 5.32
CA PRO A 173 26.60 7.37 4.91
C PRO A 173 27.01 6.68 6.21
N TRP A 174 26.25 5.67 6.64
CA TRP A 174 26.74 4.83 7.72
C TRP A 174 27.97 4.09 7.20
N GLY A 175 29.06 4.18 7.95
CA GLY A 175 30.21 3.30 7.78
C GLY A 175 29.77 1.84 7.83
N ARG A 176 30.60 1.01 7.17
CA ARG A 176 30.57 -0.44 6.92
C ARG A 176 29.61 -1.30 7.77
N PRO A 177 29.15 -2.45 7.20
CA PRO A 177 28.47 -3.48 8.00
C PRO A 177 29.32 -3.77 9.24
N GLN A 178 28.72 -3.73 10.43
CA GLN A 178 29.41 -4.20 11.62
C GLN A 178 29.56 -5.72 11.51
N ASP A 179 30.81 -6.17 11.69
CA ASP A 179 31.21 -7.57 11.83
C ASP A 179 30.47 -8.26 12.99
#